data_AF-A0A5C8JZN5-F1
#
_entry.id   AF-A0A5C8JZN5-F1
#
_cell.length_a   1.000
_cell.length_b   1.000
_cell.length_c   1.000
_cell.angle_alpha   90.00
_cell.angle_beta   90.00
_cell.angle_gamma   90.00
#
_symmetry.space_group_name_H-M   'P 1'
#
loop_
_entity.id
_entity.type
_entity.pdbx_description
1 polymer ?
#
loop_
_entity_poly.entity_id
_entity_poly.type
_entity_poly.pdbx_seq_one_letter_code
_entity_poly.pdbx_strand_id
1 'polypeptide(L)'
;MASWLGLAGHLGTLVPFYVSSGLMAPLWAIIVLFAVWLALLVAAVQAVRARSPWGLLVPVVSLAFWWTAMSAGGTFLGWTP
;
A
#
# COMPACT_ATOMS: atom_id res chain seq x y z
N MET A 1 -13.19 15.14 -8.19
CA MET A 1 -11.98 15.77 -7.62
C MET A 1 -11.41 14.93 -6.49
N ALA A 2 -12.17 14.66 -5.42
CA ALA A 2 -11.72 13.88 -4.25
C ALA A 2 -11.04 12.53 -4.59
N SER A 3 -11.59 11.75 -5.51
CA SER A 3 -11.03 10.45 -5.93
C SER A 3 -9.63 10.55 -6.53
N TRP A 4 -9.31 11.65 -7.22
CA TRP A 4 -7.97 11.89 -7.79
C TRP A 4 -6.93 12.14 -6.69
N LEU A 5 -7.31 12.81 -5.59
CA LEU A 5 -6.44 12.97 -4.42
C LEU A 5 -6.15 11.62 -3.77
N GLY A 6 -7.16 10.74 -3.70
CA GLY A 6 -7.00 9.37 -3.22
C GLY A 6 -5.99 8.56 -4.07
N LEU A 7 -6.12 8.63 -5.39
CA LEU A 7 -5.19 7.99 -6.32
C LEU A 7 -3.76 8.55 -6.19
N ALA A 8 -3.62 9.88 -6.19
CA ALA A 8 -2.32 10.55 -6.04
C ALA A 8 -1.66 10.19 -4.70
N GLY A 9 -2.45 10.19 -3.61
CA GLY A 9 -2.01 9.75 -2.30
C GLY A 9 -1.55 8.29 -2.30
N HIS A 10 -2.29 7.39 -2.96
CA HIS A 10 -1.90 5.98 -3.07
C HIS A 10 -0.59 5.80 -3.83
N LEU A 11 -0.42 6.50 -4.96
CA LEU A 11 0.84 6.51 -5.70
C LEU A 11 2.01 7.03 -4.86
N GLY A 12 1.75 8.04 -4.03
CA GLY A 12 2.73 8.58 -3.08
C GLY A 12 3.22 7.55 -2.04
N THR A 13 2.48 6.48 -1.79
CA THR A 13 2.91 5.43 -0.85
C THR A 13 3.96 4.47 -1.43
N LEU A 14 4.11 4.41 -2.77
CA LEU A 14 4.91 3.38 -3.43
C LEU A 14 6.38 3.40 -3.01
N VAL A 15 7.06 4.53 -3.19
CA VAL A 15 8.49 4.65 -2.93
C VAL A 15 8.83 4.60 -1.43
N PRO A 16 8.23 5.44 -0.56
CA PRO A 16 8.64 5.50 0.84
C PRO A 16 8.29 4.26 1.65
N PHE A 17 7.27 3.48 1.26
CA PHE A 17 6.81 2.31 2.03
C PHE A 17 7.04 0.98 1.31
N TYR A 18 6.56 0.82 0.07
CA TYR A 18 6.59 -0.48 -0.60
C TYR A 18 7.96 -0.79 -1.21
N VAL A 19 8.61 0.17 -1.88
CA VAL A 19 9.95 -0.03 -2.43
C VAL A 19 10.98 -0.18 -1.30
N SER A 20 10.91 0.66 -0.27
CA SER A 20 11.81 0.60 0.89
C SER A 20 11.67 -0.69 1.71
N SER A 21 10.50 -1.37 1.67
CA SER A 21 10.30 -2.65 2.36
C SER A 21 11.29 -3.73 1.93
N GLY A 22 11.84 -3.64 0.70
CA GLY A 22 12.85 -4.56 0.22
C GLY A 22 14.20 -4.49 0.94
N LEU A 23 14.41 -3.48 1.79
CA LEU A 23 15.58 -3.38 2.65
C LEU A 23 15.51 -4.31 3.87
N MET A 24 14.31 -4.78 4.25
CA MET A 24 14.11 -5.52 5.50
C MET A 24 13.32 -6.82 5.28
N ALA A 25 12.37 -6.82 4.34
CA ALA A 25 11.44 -7.93 4.14
C ALA A 25 12.00 -8.97 3.14
N PRO A 26 11.71 -10.27 3.33
CA PRO A 26 12.08 -11.31 2.38
C PRO A 26 11.27 -11.21 1.08
N LEU A 27 11.80 -11.77 -0.01
CA LEU A 27 11.22 -11.65 -1.36
C LEU A 27 9.73 -12.02 -1.45
N TRP A 28 9.31 -13.10 -0.78
CA TRP A 28 7.91 -13.52 -0.79
C TRP A 28 6.98 -12.48 -0.16
N ALA A 29 7.43 -11.81 0.90
CA ALA A 29 6.64 -10.77 1.58
C ALA A 29 6.56 -9.52 0.72
N ILE A 30 7.64 -9.16 0.02
CA ILE A 30 7.64 -8.08 -0.98
C ILE A 30 6.61 -8.37 -2.07
N ILE A 31 6.58 -9.60 -2.60
CA ILE A 31 5.60 -10.00 -3.61
C ILE A 31 4.17 -9.81 -3.10
N VAL A 32 3.88 -10.26 -1.86
CA VAL A 32 2.55 -10.08 -1.25
C VAL A 32 2.20 -8.60 -1.05
N LEU A 33 3.13 -7.80 -0.52
CA LEU A 33 2.95 -6.37 -0.34
C LEU A 33 2.62 -5.67 -1.67
N PHE A 34 3.40 -5.93 -2.72
CA PHE A 34 3.15 -5.36 -4.04
C PHE A 34 1.84 -5.83 -4.66
N ALA A 35 1.46 -7.11 -4.46
CA ALA A 35 0.18 -7.61 -4.93
C ALA A 35 -1.00 -6.86 -4.28
N VAL A 36 -0.94 -6.62 -2.97
CA VAL A 36 -1.97 -5.85 -2.25
C VAL A 36 -1.96 -4.39 -2.72
N TRP A 37 -0.79 -3.78 -2.90
CA TRP A 37 -0.68 -2.42 -3.40
C TRP A 37 -1.30 -2.26 -4.79
N LEU A 38 -1.07 -3.21 -5.70
CA LEU A 38 -1.66 -3.23 -7.04
C LEU A 38 -3.18 -3.41 -6.99
N ALA A 39 -3.69 -4.28 -6.11
CA ALA A 39 -5.13 -4.43 -5.92
C ALA A 39 -5.79 -3.13 -5.44
N LEU A 40 -5.14 -2.43 -4.50
CA LEU A 40 -5.58 -1.12 -4.02
C LEU A 40 -5.47 -0.04 -5.11
N LEU A 41 -4.43 -0.10 -5.97
CA LEU A 41 -4.31 0.81 -7.11
C LEU A 41 -5.49 0.63 -8.08
N VAL A 42 -5.84 -0.61 -8.41
CA VAL A 42 -7.03 -0.91 -9.22
C VAL A 42 -8.27 -0.33 -8.55
N ALA A 43 -8.45 -0.53 -7.25
CA ALA A 43 -9.59 0.04 -6.50
C ALA A 43 -9.63 1.58 -6.57
N ALA A 44 -8.49 2.28 -6.43
CA ALA A 44 -8.41 3.73 -6.59
C ALA A 44 -8.79 4.18 -8.00
N VAL A 45 -8.28 3.51 -9.04
CA VAL A 45 -8.63 3.82 -10.44
C VAL A 45 -10.12 3.61 -10.69
N GLN A 46 -10.70 2.52 -10.17
CA GLN A 46 -12.13 2.27 -10.29
C GLN A 46 -12.96 3.31 -9.55
N ALA A 47 -12.52 3.77 -8.37
CA ALA A 47 -13.17 4.86 -7.65
C ALA A 47 -13.12 6.19 -8.40
N VAL A 48 -12.01 6.50 -9.09
CA VAL A 48 -11.92 7.67 -9.98
C VAL A 48 -12.92 7.55 -11.13
N ARG A 49 -12.99 6.40 -11.79
CA ARG A 49 -13.93 6.15 -12.91
C ARG A 49 -15.38 6.26 -12.46
N ALA A 50 -15.71 5.74 -11.28
CA ALA A 50 -17.04 5.81 -10.69
C ALA A 50 -17.36 7.17 -10.04
N ARG A 51 -16.43 8.15 -10.06
CA ARG A 51 -16.52 9.44 -9.36
C ARG A 51 -16.87 9.29 -7.86
N SER A 52 -16.39 8.21 -7.26
CA SER A 52 -16.73 7.82 -5.90
C SER A 52 -15.75 8.43 -4.87
N PRO A 53 -16.23 8.96 -3.74
CA PRO A 53 -15.37 9.49 -2.68
C PRO A 53 -14.56 8.40 -1.96
N TRP A 54 -14.95 7.13 -2.08
CA TRP A 54 -14.26 5.99 -1.46
C TRP A 54 -12.76 5.88 -1.83
N GLY A 55 -12.36 6.47 -2.97
CA GLY A 55 -10.95 6.54 -3.37
C GLY A 55 -10.03 7.20 -2.33
N LEU A 56 -10.57 8.08 -1.47
CA LEU A 56 -9.81 8.71 -0.39
C LEU A 56 -9.36 7.73 0.71
N LEU A 57 -10.06 6.62 0.89
CA LEU A 57 -9.68 5.62 1.90
C LEU A 57 -8.55 4.71 1.43
N VAL A 58 -8.34 4.59 0.12
CA VAL A 58 -7.33 3.69 -0.45
C VAL A 58 -5.92 3.92 0.13
N PRO A 59 -5.37 5.15 0.13
CA PRO A 59 -4.05 5.37 0.72
C PRO A 59 -4.00 5.07 2.23
N VAL A 60 -5.10 5.31 2.96
CA VAL A 60 -5.18 5.01 4.40
C VAL A 60 -5.10 3.50 4.65
N VAL A 61 -5.86 2.72 3.88
CA VAL A 61 -5.83 1.25 3.95
C VAL A 61 -4.45 0.72 3.55
N SER A 62 -3.85 1.30 2.51
CA SER A 62 -2.49 0.95 2.07
C SER A 62 -1.45 1.13 3.18
N LEU A 63 -1.48 2.27 3.86
CA LEU A 63 -0.56 2.56 4.97
C LEU A 63 -0.82 1.67 6.19
N ALA A 64 -2.08 1.45 6.55
CA ALA A 64 -2.43 0.56 7.66
C ALA A 64 -2.00 -0.89 7.40
N PHE A 65 -2.22 -1.38 6.19
CA PHE A 65 -1.77 -2.71 5.79
C PHE A 65 -0.24 -2.84 5.81
N TRP A 66 0.46 -1.87 5.24
CA TRP A 66 1.93 -1.86 5.26
C TRP A 66 2.48 -1.83 6.69
N TRP A 67 1.95 -0.94 7.55
CA TRP A 67 2.38 -0.81 8.94
C TRP A 67 2.20 -2.11 9.72
N THR A 68 1.04 -2.74 9.58
CA THR A 68 0.73 -4.01 10.25
C THR A 68 1.64 -5.13 9.75
N ALA A 69 1.86 -5.24 8.44
CA ALA A 69 2.74 -6.24 7.86
C ALA A 69 4.19 -6.09 8.32
N MET A 70 4.76 -4.88 8.26
CA MET A 70 6.14 -4.62 8.69
C MET A 70 6.32 -4.83 10.19
N SER A 71 5.35 -4.38 11.00
CA SER A 71 5.38 -4.59 12.46
C SER A 71 5.31 -6.08 12.82
N ALA A 72 4.42 -6.83 12.17
CA ALA A 72 4.29 -8.27 12.37
C ALA A 72 5.54 -9.03 11.90
N GLY A 73 6.08 -8.65 10.74
CA GLY A 73 7.30 -9.25 10.21
C GLY A 73 8.52 -9.02 11.10
N GLY A 74 8.70 -7.81 11.62
CA GLY A 74 9.75 -7.51 12.59
C GLY A 74 9.58 -8.28 13.91
N THR A 75 8.34 -8.36 14.43
CA THR A 75 8.07 -8.96 15.75
C THR A 75 8.07 -10.49 15.73
N PHE A 76 7.45 -11.10 14.72
CA PHE A 76 7.18 -12.55 14.68
C PHE A 76 8.06 -13.32 13.71
N LEU A 77 8.57 -12.67 12.67
CA LEU A 77 9.35 -13.31 11.60
C LEU A 77 10.82 -12.87 11.57
N GLY A 78 11.21 -11.97 12.48
CA GLY A 78 12.60 -11.50 12.62
C GLY A 78 13.09 -10.69 11.43
N TRP A 79 12.22 -9.95 10.73
CA TRP A 79 12.66 -9.06 9.65
C TRP A 79 13.50 -7.91 10.22
N THR A 80 14.74 -7.82 9.77
CA THR A 80 15.70 -6.76 10.13
C THR A 80 16.27 -6.16 8.84
N PRO A 81 16.76 -4.91 8.87
CA PRO A 81 17.59 -4.41 7.77
C PRO A 81 18.86 -5.26 7.58
#